data_AF-A0A379UNY7-F1
#
_entry.id   AF-A0A379UNY7-F1
#
_cell.length_a   1.000
_cell.length_b   1.000
_cell.length_c   1.000
_cell.angle_alpha   90.00
_cell.angle_beta   90.00
_cell.angle_gamma   90.00
#
_symmetry.space_group_name_H-M   'P 1'
#
loop_
_entity.id
_entity.type
_entity.pdbx_description
1 polymer ?
#
loop_
_entity_poly.entity_id
_entity_poly.type
_entity_poly.pdbx_seq_one_letter_code
_entity_poly.pdbx_strand_id
1 'polypeptide(L)'
;MEGGDLFGEGHVDGLRAIHAPDTPIDAKHPSFGPKTNQLLVTNTSDEGRDAFLRRFALNSFGSKNFGAHGAYCGLAYRAGSGALMGDLDKNPHVKPDWENVEFALFMGTSPAQSGNPFKRQARQLASARLRENFQYVVVAPALPLSTVLADPRGRWQPVMPGSDSALQWG
;
A
#
# COMPACT_ATOMS: atom_id res chain seq x y z
N MET A 1 -19.89 -10.90 22.69
CA MET A 1 -19.15 -10.24 23.79
C MET A 1 -18.53 -11.25 24.73
N GLU A 2 -19.29 -12.21 25.25
CA GLU A 2 -18.84 -13.11 26.34
C GLU A 2 -17.94 -14.28 25.92
N GLY A 3 -17.98 -14.71 24.66
CA GLY A 3 -17.29 -15.93 24.23
C GLY A 3 -18.21 -17.16 24.37
N GLY A 4 -17.63 -18.36 24.34
CA GLY A 4 -18.36 -19.62 24.46
C GLY A 4 -17.73 -20.76 23.67
N ASP A 5 -18.40 -21.92 23.68
CA ASP A 5 -18.07 -23.05 22.82
C ASP A 5 -18.93 -22.96 21.54
N LEU A 6 -18.39 -22.29 20.52
CA LEU A 6 -19.15 -21.94 19.32
C LEU A 6 -19.23 -23.09 18.31
N PHE A 7 -18.31 -24.04 18.38
CA PHE A 7 -18.16 -25.12 17.38
C PHE A 7 -17.90 -26.52 17.99
N GLY A 8 -18.03 -26.70 19.31
CA GLY A 8 -17.76 -27.97 20.01
C GLY A 8 -16.28 -28.24 20.25
N GLU A 9 -15.45 -27.20 20.19
CA GLU A 9 -13.99 -27.24 20.35
C GLU A 9 -13.54 -26.83 21.77
N GLY A 10 -14.51 -26.48 22.62
CA GLY A 10 -14.29 -26.00 23.99
C GLY A 10 -14.49 -24.50 24.11
N HIS A 11 -14.32 -23.98 25.32
CA HIS A 11 -14.58 -22.56 25.60
C HIS A 11 -13.54 -21.65 24.92
N VAL A 12 -14.02 -20.68 24.14
CA VAL A 12 -13.23 -19.59 23.57
C VAL A 12 -13.62 -18.27 24.21
N ASP A 13 -12.64 -17.55 24.72
CA ASP A 13 -12.81 -16.22 25.33
C ASP A 13 -13.40 -15.21 24.34
N GLY A 14 -14.38 -14.43 24.80
CA GLY A 14 -14.94 -13.31 24.04
C GLY A 14 -14.21 -12.00 24.28
N LEU A 15 -14.61 -10.96 23.54
CA LEU A 15 -14.08 -9.60 23.69
C LEU A 15 -14.16 -9.04 25.12
N ARG A 16 -15.12 -9.48 25.94
CA ARG A 16 -15.19 -9.05 27.36
C ARG A 16 -13.97 -9.50 28.15
N ALA A 17 -13.47 -10.71 27.91
CA ALA A 17 -12.34 -11.27 28.66
C ALA A 17 -11.06 -10.42 28.52
N ILE A 18 -10.95 -9.68 27.41
CA ILE A 18 -9.81 -8.83 27.08
C ILE A 18 -10.11 -7.33 27.17
N HIS A 19 -11.33 -6.92 27.54
CA HIS A 19 -11.70 -5.52 27.74
C HIS A 19 -11.42 -5.08 29.19
N ALA A 20 -10.16 -4.67 29.44
CA ALA A 20 -9.74 -4.10 30.72
C ALA A 20 -8.76 -2.93 30.46
N PRO A 21 -9.27 -1.69 30.31
CA PRO A 21 -8.47 -0.52 29.93
C PRO A 21 -7.51 -0.03 31.02
N ASP A 22 -7.74 -0.42 32.27
CA ASP A 22 -6.93 0.01 33.42
C ASP A 22 -5.97 -1.10 33.93
N THR A 23 -6.04 -2.29 33.34
CA THR A 23 -5.21 -3.44 33.75
C THR A 23 -4.08 -3.63 32.75
N PRO A 24 -2.80 -3.66 33.14
CA PRO A 24 -1.70 -3.93 32.20
C PRO A 24 -1.81 -5.35 31.60
N ILE A 25 -1.40 -5.53 30.34
CA ILE A 25 -1.25 -6.87 29.73
C ILE A 25 -0.30 -7.73 30.56
N ASP A 26 0.83 -7.14 30.93
CA ASP A 26 1.88 -7.78 31.73
C ASP A 26 2.28 -6.82 32.86
N ALA A 27 2.05 -7.25 34.10
CA ALA A 27 2.43 -6.49 35.29
C ALA A 27 3.94 -6.26 35.39
N LYS A 28 4.77 -7.12 34.79
CA LYS A 28 6.23 -6.96 34.73
C LYS A 28 6.68 -5.99 33.64
N HIS A 29 5.85 -5.78 32.62
CA HIS A 29 6.12 -4.86 31.51
C HIS A 29 4.93 -3.92 31.25
N PRO A 30 4.64 -2.97 32.16
CA PRO A 30 3.50 -2.06 32.02
C PRO A 30 3.53 -1.21 30.74
N SER A 31 4.70 -1.02 30.13
CA SER A 31 4.89 -0.28 28.88
C SER A 31 4.16 -0.89 27.68
N PHE A 32 3.78 -2.18 27.73
CA PHE A 32 2.96 -2.81 26.69
C PHE A 32 1.51 -2.29 26.68
N GLY A 33 1.12 -1.56 27.73
CA GLY A 33 -0.19 -0.94 27.85
C GLY A 33 -1.26 -1.88 28.39
N PRO A 34 -2.53 -1.48 28.28
CA PRO A 34 -3.64 -2.16 28.92
C PRO A 34 -4.00 -3.47 28.22
N LYS A 35 -4.69 -4.37 28.93
CA LYS A 35 -5.14 -5.68 28.46
C LYS A 35 -5.93 -5.58 27.15
N THR A 36 -6.65 -4.49 26.98
CA THR A 36 -7.36 -4.12 25.75
C THR A 36 -6.47 -4.15 24.49
N ASN A 37 -5.16 -3.87 24.59
CA ASN A 37 -4.22 -3.99 23.47
C ASN A 37 -4.07 -5.44 22.96
N GLN A 38 -4.59 -6.46 23.64
CA GLN A 38 -4.65 -7.83 23.10
C GLN A 38 -5.54 -7.93 21.84
N LEU A 39 -6.45 -6.97 21.62
CA LEU A 39 -7.22 -6.90 20.39
C LEU A 39 -6.40 -6.23 19.27
N LEU A 40 -6.08 -6.99 18.22
CA LEU A 40 -5.62 -6.45 16.94
C LEU A 40 -6.82 -6.28 16.01
N VAL A 41 -7.00 -5.07 15.48
CA VAL A 41 -7.95 -4.82 14.39
C VAL A 41 -7.15 -4.46 13.15
N THR A 42 -7.43 -5.13 12.03
CA THR A 42 -6.75 -4.86 10.77
C THR A 42 -7.77 -4.62 9.65
N ASN A 43 -7.41 -3.76 8.71
CA ASN A 43 -8.17 -3.53 7.49
C ASN A 43 -7.25 -3.61 6.28
N THR A 44 -7.65 -4.42 5.29
CA THR A 44 -6.90 -4.65 4.06
C THR A 44 -7.45 -3.91 2.85
N SER A 45 -8.63 -3.30 2.97
CA SER A 45 -9.38 -2.72 1.85
C SER A 45 -9.72 -1.26 2.08
N ASP A 46 -9.54 -0.44 1.04
CA ASP A 46 -9.99 0.96 1.02
C ASP A 46 -11.49 1.04 0.66
N GLU A 47 -12.33 0.28 1.37
CA GLU A 47 -13.78 0.14 1.11
C GLU A 47 -14.66 1.04 1.99
N GLY A 48 -14.10 2.11 2.55
CA GLY A 48 -14.82 3.11 3.37
C GLY A 48 -15.11 2.69 4.81
N ARG A 49 -14.88 1.42 5.17
CA ARG A 49 -15.06 0.91 6.56
C ARG A 49 -13.93 1.26 7.51
N ASP A 50 -12.82 1.80 6.99
CA ASP A 50 -11.64 2.15 7.78
C ASP A 50 -11.99 3.08 8.96
N ALA A 51 -12.79 4.12 8.72
CA ALA A 51 -13.23 5.04 9.76
C ALA A 51 -14.04 4.35 10.87
N PHE A 52 -14.90 3.41 10.50
CA PHE A 52 -15.69 2.63 11.46
C PHE A 52 -14.79 1.70 12.28
N LEU A 53 -13.90 0.96 11.63
CA LEU A 53 -12.98 0.03 12.30
C LEU A 53 -12.00 0.76 13.23
N ARG A 54 -11.47 1.92 12.80
CA ARG A 54 -10.63 2.78 13.65
C ARG A 54 -11.39 3.32 14.84
N ARG A 55 -12.61 3.81 14.64
CA ARG A 55 -13.45 4.29 15.74
C ARG A 55 -13.73 3.17 16.74
N PHE A 56 -14.07 1.97 16.26
CA PHE A 56 -14.28 0.82 17.12
C PHE A 56 -13.01 0.44 17.89
N ALA A 57 -11.89 0.23 17.20
CA ALA A 57 -10.65 -0.23 17.83
C ALA A 57 -10.07 0.80 18.81
N LEU A 58 -9.86 2.03 18.34
CA LEU A 58 -9.13 3.07 19.05
C LEU A 58 -10.00 3.79 20.10
N ASN A 59 -11.23 4.15 19.72
CA ASN A 59 -12.05 5.06 20.54
C ASN A 59 -13.07 4.32 21.42
N SER A 60 -13.62 3.20 20.94
CA SER A 60 -14.66 2.46 21.69
C SER A 60 -14.09 1.32 22.51
N PHE A 61 -13.26 0.46 21.92
CA PHE A 61 -12.65 -0.66 22.60
C PHE A 61 -11.43 -0.21 23.42
N GLY A 62 -10.64 0.72 22.88
CA GLY A 62 -9.46 1.30 23.54
C GLY A 62 -8.14 0.60 23.20
N SER A 63 -8.11 -0.24 22.16
CA SER A 63 -6.86 -0.87 21.70
C SER A 63 -6.10 0.10 20.82
N LYS A 64 -4.79 0.21 21.01
CA LYS A 64 -3.91 0.95 20.10
C LYS A 64 -3.46 0.13 18.89
N ASN A 65 -3.74 -1.18 18.89
CA ASN A 65 -3.28 -2.11 17.87
C ASN A 65 -4.23 -2.13 16.67
N PHE A 66 -4.12 -1.10 15.84
CA PHE A 66 -4.76 -1.02 14.55
C PHE A 66 -3.73 -1.15 13.41
N GLY A 67 -3.87 -2.20 12.60
CA GLY A 67 -3.04 -2.43 11.41
C GLY A 67 -3.76 -1.98 10.13
N ALA A 68 -3.07 -1.24 9.27
CA ALA A 68 -3.55 -0.91 7.93
C ALA A 68 -2.61 -1.50 6.88
N HIS A 69 -3.15 -1.84 5.70
CA HIS A 69 -2.36 -2.45 4.62
C HIS A 69 -1.27 -1.58 4.01
N GLY A 70 -1.32 -0.26 4.24
CA GLY A 70 -0.44 0.71 3.60
C GLY A 70 1.05 0.41 3.75
N ALA A 71 1.47 -0.11 4.92
CA ALA A 71 2.86 -0.41 5.23
C ALA A 71 3.52 -1.40 4.24
N TYR A 72 2.77 -2.41 3.78
CA TYR A 72 3.27 -3.41 2.83
C TYR A 72 2.71 -3.23 1.41
N CYS A 73 1.67 -2.42 1.22
CA CYS A 73 1.09 -2.16 -0.10
C CYS A 73 1.95 -1.18 -0.93
N GLY A 74 2.37 -0.06 -0.35
CA GLY A 74 3.02 1.00 -1.13
C GLY A 74 3.66 2.13 -0.35
N LEU A 75 3.87 1.97 0.97
CA LEU A 75 4.45 3.02 1.80
C LEU A 75 5.83 3.46 1.33
N ALA A 76 6.70 2.54 0.90
CA ALA A 76 8.05 2.90 0.43
C ALA A 76 8.01 3.90 -0.75
N TYR A 77 7.13 3.67 -1.72
CA TYR A 77 6.91 4.59 -2.83
C TYR A 77 6.35 5.95 -2.36
N ARG A 78 5.37 5.92 -1.45
CA ARG A 78 4.73 7.13 -0.88
C ARG A 78 5.71 7.96 -0.06
N ALA A 79 6.57 7.31 0.73
CA ALA A 79 7.62 7.94 1.52
C ALA A 79 8.70 8.57 0.63
N GLY A 80 9.16 7.88 -0.41
CA GLY A 80 10.09 8.46 -1.39
C GLY A 80 9.50 9.69 -2.09
N SER A 81 8.22 9.62 -2.46
CA SER A 81 7.49 10.76 -3.04
C SER A 81 7.35 11.93 -2.04
N GLY A 82 7.06 11.64 -0.77
CA GLY A 82 7.01 12.65 0.29
C GLY A 82 8.36 13.29 0.56
N ALA A 83 9.45 12.52 0.57
CA ALA A 83 10.81 13.05 0.69
C ALA A 83 11.16 13.99 -0.48
N LEU A 84 10.83 13.59 -1.72
CA LEU A 84 11.05 14.43 -2.91
C LEU A 84 10.24 15.73 -2.86
N MET A 85 8.99 15.66 -2.44
CA MET A 85 8.06 16.80 -2.42
C MET A 85 8.15 17.65 -1.15
N GLY A 86 8.95 17.24 -0.15
CA GLY A 86 9.03 17.91 1.15
C GLY A 86 7.77 17.76 2.02
N ASP A 87 6.98 16.69 1.84
CA ASP A 87 5.72 16.44 2.54
C ASP A 87 5.62 14.98 2.99
N LEU A 88 6.35 14.62 4.05
CA LEU A 88 6.31 13.29 4.67
C LEU A 88 5.06 13.06 5.52
N ASP A 89 4.34 14.13 5.88
CA ASP A 89 3.09 14.01 6.64
C ASP A 89 1.98 13.47 5.74
N LYS A 90 1.86 13.98 4.51
CA LYS A 90 0.84 13.53 3.55
C LYS A 90 1.33 12.40 2.65
N ASN A 91 2.64 12.24 2.49
CA ASN A 91 3.26 11.28 1.58
C ASN A 91 2.56 11.29 0.21
N PRO A 92 2.59 12.42 -0.52
CA PRO A 92 1.83 12.63 -1.74
C PRO A 92 2.08 11.54 -2.78
N HIS A 93 1.02 11.07 -3.42
CA HIS A 93 1.14 10.13 -4.52
C HIS A 93 1.41 10.90 -5.81
N VAL A 94 2.69 11.06 -6.18
CA VAL A 94 3.05 11.75 -7.42
C VAL A 94 2.54 11.01 -8.66
N LYS A 95 2.22 11.76 -9.71
CA LYS A 95 1.82 11.24 -11.01
C LYS A 95 2.61 11.96 -12.09
N PRO A 96 3.04 11.27 -13.16
CA PRO A 96 3.62 11.97 -14.28
C PRO A 96 2.55 12.84 -14.93
N ASP A 97 2.98 13.96 -15.49
CA ASP A 97 2.15 14.78 -16.35
C ASP A 97 1.99 14.09 -17.70
N TRP A 98 1.02 13.17 -17.77
CA TRP A 98 0.75 12.38 -18.98
C TRP A 98 0.47 13.24 -20.22
N GLU A 99 -0.07 14.45 -20.04
CA GLU A 99 -0.47 15.34 -21.12
C GLU A 99 0.72 16.04 -21.79
N ASN A 100 1.86 16.16 -21.10
CA ASN A 100 3.05 16.86 -21.62
C ASN A 100 4.33 16.01 -21.58
N VAL A 101 4.34 14.86 -20.90
CA VAL A 101 5.53 14.00 -20.83
C VAL A 101 5.93 13.51 -22.23
N GLU A 102 7.19 13.72 -22.59
CA GLU A 102 7.80 13.22 -23.83
C GLU A 102 8.60 11.94 -23.60
N PHE A 103 9.17 11.77 -22.40
CA PHE A 103 9.87 10.56 -22.00
C PHE A 103 9.43 10.09 -20.61
N ALA A 104 8.96 8.84 -20.51
CA ALA A 104 8.58 8.22 -19.24
C ALA A 104 9.43 6.99 -18.90
N LEU A 105 10.00 6.98 -17.70
CA LEU A 105 10.70 5.83 -17.15
C LEU A 105 9.85 5.16 -16.06
N PHE A 106 9.45 3.92 -16.28
CA PHE A 106 8.62 3.15 -15.36
C PHE A 106 9.48 2.11 -14.63
N MET A 107 9.88 2.42 -13.39
CA MET A 107 10.67 1.54 -12.53
C MET A 107 9.76 0.57 -11.76
N GLY A 108 9.75 -0.71 -12.13
CA GLY A 108 8.94 -1.76 -11.50
C GLY A 108 7.42 -1.59 -11.64
N THR A 109 6.96 -0.49 -12.26
CA THR A 109 5.55 -0.16 -12.45
C THR A 109 5.07 -0.49 -13.86
N SER A 110 3.77 -0.65 -13.98
CA SER A 110 3.13 -1.30 -15.12
C SER A 110 1.81 -0.59 -15.46
N PRO A 111 1.88 0.64 -15.99
CA PRO A 111 0.72 1.54 -16.12
C PRO A 111 -0.44 1.01 -16.98
N ALA A 112 -0.23 0.01 -17.84
CA ALA A 112 -1.29 -0.61 -18.63
C ALA A 112 -2.12 -1.66 -17.86
N GLN A 113 -1.60 -2.21 -16.76
CA GLN A 113 -2.27 -3.32 -16.05
C GLN A 113 -2.27 -3.20 -14.52
N SER A 114 -1.52 -2.26 -13.93
CA SER A 114 -1.45 -2.06 -12.48
C SER A 114 -1.24 -0.58 -12.09
N GLY A 115 -1.11 -0.32 -10.79
CA GLY A 115 -0.95 1.01 -10.22
C GLY A 115 -2.28 1.65 -9.78
N ASN A 116 -2.20 2.81 -9.13
CA ASN A 116 -3.37 3.46 -8.54
C ASN A 116 -3.59 4.89 -9.09
N PRO A 117 -4.61 5.18 -9.89
CA PRO A 117 -5.62 4.26 -10.45
C PRO A 117 -5.16 3.68 -11.79
N PHE A 118 -5.19 2.35 -11.94
CA PHE A 118 -4.70 1.69 -13.15
C PHE A 118 -5.53 2.04 -14.39
N LYS A 119 -6.87 2.07 -14.29
CA LYS A 119 -7.75 2.35 -15.45
C LYS A 119 -7.45 3.70 -16.10
N ARG A 120 -7.24 4.73 -15.28
CA ARG A 120 -6.91 6.07 -15.76
C ARG A 120 -5.52 6.08 -16.40
N GLN A 121 -4.52 5.51 -15.72
CA GLN A 121 -3.14 5.47 -16.22
C GLN A 121 -3.02 4.66 -17.51
N ALA A 122 -3.74 3.55 -17.64
CA ALA A 122 -3.78 2.74 -18.85
C ALA A 122 -4.34 3.54 -20.03
N ARG A 123 -5.43 4.29 -19.82
CA ARG A 123 -6.00 5.20 -20.84
C ARG A 123 -5.02 6.31 -21.19
N GLN A 124 -4.36 6.92 -20.20
CA GLN A 124 -3.40 7.98 -20.41
C GLN A 124 -2.16 7.50 -21.19
N LEU A 125 -1.64 6.31 -20.89
CA LEU A 125 -0.58 5.69 -21.67
C LEU A 125 -1.03 5.43 -23.10
N ALA A 126 -2.23 4.88 -23.29
CA ALA A 126 -2.78 4.63 -24.62
C ALA A 126 -2.90 5.93 -25.44
N SER A 127 -3.36 7.02 -24.83
CA SER A 127 -3.42 8.34 -25.46
C SER A 127 -2.01 8.90 -25.75
N ALA A 128 -1.07 8.78 -24.81
CA ALA A 128 0.30 9.28 -24.97
C ALA A 128 1.01 8.62 -26.15
N ARG A 129 0.79 7.32 -26.39
CA ARG A 129 1.32 6.59 -27.55
C ARG A 129 0.87 7.12 -28.91
N LEU A 130 -0.20 7.91 -28.98
CA LEU A 130 -0.62 8.55 -30.23
C LEU A 130 0.31 9.71 -30.63
N ARG A 131 1.07 10.28 -29.69
CA ARG A 131 1.95 11.43 -29.94
C ARG A 131 3.30 10.97 -30.45
N GLU A 132 3.76 11.54 -31.56
CA GLU A 132 5.04 11.18 -32.20
C GLU A 132 6.26 11.36 -31.29
N ASN A 133 6.24 12.39 -30.44
CA ASN A 133 7.31 12.76 -29.51
C ASN A 133 7.31 11.97 -28.18
N PHE A 134 6.37 11.04 -27.95
CA PHE A 134 6.33 10.29 -26.70
C PHE A 134 7.09 8.96 -26.80
N GLN A 135 7.99 8.72 -25.83
CA GLN A 135 8.74 7.49 -25.64
C GLN A 135 8.68 7.02 -24.19
N TYR A 136 8.83 5.72 -23.97
CA TYR A 136 8.91 5.19 -22.61
C TYR A 136 9.71 3.90 -22.50
N VAL A 137 10.26 3.69 -21.32
CA VAL A 137 10.97 2.47 -20.93
C VAL A 137 10.30 1.91 -19.69
N VAL A 138 10.00 0.61 -19.71
CA VAL A 138 9.57 -0.13 -18.53
C VAL A 138 10.72 -1.00 -18.05
N VAL A 139 11.21 -0.71 -16.85
CA VAL A 139 12.29 -1.44 -16.18
C VAL A 139 11.67 -2.44 -15.23
N ALA A 140 11.77 -3.73 -15.56
CA ALA A 140 11.17 -4.80 -14.77
C ALA A 140 11.87 -6.14 -15.02
N PRO A 141 11.95 -7.06 -14.04
CA PRO A 141 12.59 -8.36 -14.22
C PRO A 141 11.82 -9.28 -15.19
N ALA A 142 10.52 -9.07 -15.36
CA ALA A 142 9.67 -9.80 -16.31
C ALA A 142 8.96 -8.82 -17.24
N LEU A 143 8.74 -9.24 -18.49
CA LEU A 143 8.06 -8.44 -19.52
C LEU A 143 6.62 -8.11 -19.09
N PRO A 144 6.29 -6.83 -18.87
CA PRO A 144 4.94 -6.42 -18.48
C PRO A 144 4.05 -6.17 -19.71
N LEU A 145 2.72 -6.19 -19.50
CA LEU A 145 1.73 -5.83 -20.53
C LEU A 145 1.77 -4.35 -20.96
N SER A 146 2.58 -3.55 -20.28
CA SER A 146 2.78 -2.14 -20.58
C SER A 146 3.69 -1.89 -21.79
N THR A 147 4.38 -2.90 -22.30
CA THR A 147 5.16 -2.81 -23.55
C THR A 147 4.55 -3.74 -24.60
N VAL A 148 4.34 -3.24 -25.82
CA VAL A 148 3.70 -4.00 -26.91
C VAL A 148 4.53 -3.91 -28.18
N LEU A 149 4.60 -5.00 -28.96
CA LEU A 149 5.37 -5.06 -30.21
C LEU A 149 4.92 -4.04 -31.26
N ALA A 150 3.64 -3.64 -31.23
CA ALA A 150 3.08 -2.68 -32.16
C ALA A 150 3.55 -1.23 -31.92
N ASP A 151 4.20 -0.96 -30.80
CA ASP A 151 4.65 0.38 -30.42
C ASP A 151 6.19 0.44 -30.37
N PRO A 152 6.85 0.94 -31.44
CA PRO A 152 8.32 0.97 -31.51
C PRO A 152 8.97 1.95 -30.52
N ARG A 153 8.18 2.81 -29.85
CA ARG A 153 8.64 3.83 -28.89
C ARG A 153 8.55 3.37 -27.44
N GLY A 154 7.96 2.20 -27.20
CA GLY A 154 7.92 1.53 -25.91
C GLY A 154 8.97 0.43 -25.82
N ARG A 155 9.86 0.50 -24.83
CA ARG A 155 10.89 -0.54 -24.61
C ARG A 155 10.75 -1.19 -23.25
N TRP A 156 11.02 -2.49 -23.19
CA TRP A 156 11.22 -3.22 -21.94
C TRP A 156 12.72 -3.36 -21.68
N GLN A 157 13.15 -2.94 -20.49
CA GLN A 157 14.51 -3.12 -20.01
C GLN A 157 14.50 -4.17 -18.88
N PRO A 158 14.98 -5.40 -19.14
CA PRO A 158 15.13 -6.40 -18.09
C PRO A 158 16.22 -5.98 -17.09
N VAL A 159 15.96 -6.24 -15.80
CA VAL A 159 16.91 -6.05 -14.69
C VAL A 159 16.82 -7.23 -13.73
N MET A 160 17.88 -7.47 -12.95
CA MET A 160 17.80 -8.43 -11.87
C MET A 160 16.92 -7.87 -10.74
N PRO A 161 16.09 -8.69 -10.06
CA PRO A 161 15.36 -8.23 -8.88
C PRO A 161 16.30 -7.58 -7.86
N GLY A 162 15.97 -6.35 -7.43
CA GLY A 162 16.76 -5.57 -6.48
C GLY A 162 17.97 -4.83 -7.05
N SER A 163 18.22 -4.88 -8.37
CA SER A 163 19.32 -4.15 -9.02
C SER A 163 18.88 -2.86 -9.75
N ASP A 164 17.62 -2.44 -9.57
CA ASP A 164 17.03 -1.30 -10.26
C ASP A 164 17.65 0.04 -9.80
N SER A 165 18.12 0.13 -8.56
CA SER A 165 18.87 1.30 -8.08
C SER A 165 20.19 1.49 -8.83
N ALA A 166 20.90 0.41 -9.16
CA ALA A 166 22.17 0.50 -9.90
C ALA A 166 21.97 1.11 -11.30
N LEU A 167 20.83 0.83 -11.95
CA LEU A 167 20.47 1.45 -13.23
C LEU A 167 20.27 2.98 -13.11
N GLN A 168 19.84 3.48 -11.96
CA GLN A 168 19.62 4.92 -11.76
C GLN A 168 20.91 5.73 -11.62
N TRP A 169 22.01 5.08 -11.20
CA TRP A 169 23.30 5.73 -10.95
C TRP A 169 24.33 5.50 -12.07
N GLY A 170 23.99 4.69 -13.08
CA GLY A 170 24.89 4.27 -14.16
C GLY A 170 24.80 5.08 -15.44
#